data_AF-A0A2J8KWX0-F1
#
_entry.id   AF-A0A2J8KWX0-F1
#
_cell.length_a   1.000
_cell.length_b   1.000
_cell.length_c   1.000
_cell.angle_alpha   90.00
_cell.angle_beta   90.00
_cell.angle_gamma   90.00
#
_symmetry.space_group_name_H-M   'P 1'
#
loop_
_entity.id
_entity.type
_entity.pdbx_description
1 polymer ?
#
loop_
_entity_poly.entity_id
_entity_poly.type
_entity_poly.pdbx_seq_one_letter_code
_entity_poly.pdbx_strand_id
1 'polypeptide(L)'
;NFVKMVPFNTCTLEQDLYVFHRAGLLKSIDIRFATLLDTPGVENLVSTLMLNKSILEDLDHYNKARKDPDIEYIRSHYNIEDFIYFSHHQREEHGHMHHFALNPIFRHYTKFFLKEILRLGFKSCLYYRVYPKSREGKFQNPYAHSLTSALHYLVPVRPRRQIVYPLEKLGINAPSKAVSKDPMSYALNHTNRKLTLEPKITVNAKIIVVGASSVGISFLETLVFW
;
A
#
# COMPACT_ATOMS: atom_id res chain seq x y z
N ASN A 1 14.80 -16.31 -6.08
CA ASN A 1 14.98 -16.32 -4.62
C ASN A 1 14.37 -17.57 -4.04
N PHE A 2 15.19 -18.39 -3.38
CA PHE A 2 14.70 -19.52 -2.61
C PHE A 2 13.87 -19.02 -1.43
N VAL A 3 12.79 -19.73 -1.11
CA VAL A 3 11.91 -19.46 0.03
C VAL A 3 12.19 -20.50 1.09
N LYS A 4 12.52 -20.05 2.32
CA LYS A 4 12.64 -20.96 3.47
C LYS A 4 11.27 -21.51 3.81
N MET A 5 11.14 -22.83 3.85
CA MET A 5 9.91 -23.50 4.27
C MET A 5 9.86 -23.52 5.79
N VAL A 6 8.68 -23.23 6.34
CA VAL A 6 8.45 -23.38 7.77
C VAL A 6 8.30 -24.88 8.05
N PRO A 7 9.20 -25.48 8.87
CA PRO A 7 9.09 -26.89 9.20
C PRO A 7 7.82 -27.14 10.01
N PHE A 8 7.28 -28.36 9.92
CA PHE A 8 6.23 -28.78 10.84
C PHE A 8 6.74 -28.77 12.29
N ASN A 9 5.82 -28.60 13.23
CA ASN A 9 6.13 -28.64 14.67
C ASN A 9 6.76 -29.98 15.14
N THR A 10 6.59 -31.05 14.36
CA THR A 10 7.19 -32.38 14.60
C THR A 10 8.52 -32.59 13.88
N CYS A 11 9.03 -31.61 13.13
CA CYS A 11 10.27 -31.73 12.38
C CYS A 11 11.48 -31.78 13.31
N THR A 12 12.24 -32.86 13.24
CA THR A 12 13.48 -33.07 14.02
C THR A 12 14.74 -32.75 13.21
N LEU A 13 14.61 -32.37 11.94
CA LEU A 13 15.74 -32.03 11.08
C LEU A 13 16.33 -30.67 11.49
N GLU A 14 17.64 -30.63 11.67
CA GLU A 14 18.39 -29.41 11.99
C GLU A 14 18.62 -28.52 10.75
N GLN A 15 18.41 -29.05 9.54
CA GLN A 15 18.62 -28.31 8.31
C GLN A 15 17.40 -27.47 7.91
N ASP A 16 17.66 -26.28 7.38
CA ASP A 16 16.64 -25.43 6.78
C ASP A 16 16.35 -25.85 5.32
N LEU A 17 15.07 -26.11 5.01
CA LEU A 17 14.64 -26.38 3.64
C LEU A 17 14.35 -25.09 2.88
N TYR A 18 15.00 -24.91 1.74
CA TYR A 18 14.82 -23.79 0.83
C TYR A 18 14.23 -24.29 -0.50
N VAL A 19 13.06 -23.79 -0.87
CA VAL A 19 12.36 -24.19 -2.12
C VAL A 19 12.41 -23.06 -3.12
N PHE A 20 12.66 -23.39 -4.38
CA PHE A 20 12.57 -22.45 -5.49
C PHE A 20 11.61 -22.98 -6.55
N HIS A 21 10.57 -22.20 -6.87
CA HIS A 21 9.58 -22.58 -7.85
C HIS A 21 10.06 -22.28 -9.28
N ARG A 22 9.81 -23.19 -10.23
CA ARG A 22 10.25 -23.07 -11.64
C ARG A 22 9.82 -21.77 -12.31
N ALA A 23 8.68 -21.19 -11.92
CA ALA A 23 8.20 -19.91 -12.47
C ALA A 23 9.15 -18.75 -12.15
N GLY A 24 10.03 -18.90 -11.16
CA GLY A 24 11.11 -17.94 -10.93
C GLY A 24 12.24 -18.01 -11.94
N LEU A 25 12.23 -18.99 -12.86
CA LEU A 25 13.15 -19.08 -14.01
C LEU A 25 12.59 -18.40 -15.26
N LEU A 26 11.38 -17.82 -15.20
CA LEU A 26 10.82 -17.09 -16.33
C LEU A 26 11.80 -15.98 -16.76
N LYS A 27 12.31 -16.09 -17.98
CA LYS A 27 13.32 -15.18 -18.53
C LYS A 27 12.72 -13.83 -18.94
N SER A 28 11.43 -13.82 -19.28
CA SER A 28 10.72 -12.64 -19.76
C SER A 28 9.27 -12.69 -19.27
N ILE A 29 8.80 -11.55 -18.75
CA ILE A 29 7.40 -11.29 -18.45
C ILE A 29 7.03 -10.07 -19.28
N ASP A 30 6.06 -10.22 -20.17
CA ASP A 30 5.52 -9.11 -20.93
C ASP A 30 4.42 -8.41 -20.11
N ILE A 31 4.49 -7.08 -20.03
CA ILE A 31 3.58 -6.27 -19.21
C ILE A 31 3.05 -5.15 -20.09
N ARG A 32 1.72 -5.04 -20.12
CA ARG A 32 0.99 -4.01 -20.83
C ARG A 32 -0.09 -3.40 -19.95
N PHE A 33 -0.63 -2.27 -20.39
CA PHE A 33 -1.84 -1.73 -19.78
C PHE A 33 -3.01 -2.70 -19.90
N ALA A 34 -3.81 -2.74 -18.83
CA ALA A 34 -5.06 -3.48 -18.81
C ALA A 34 -6.11 -2.75 -19.68
N THR A 35 -6.94 -3.55 -20.33
CA THR A 35 -8.05 -3.13 -21.17
C THR A 35 -9.34 -3.74 -20.61
N LEU A 36 -10.51 -3.28 -21.09
CA LEU A 36 -11.79 -3.84 -20.66
C LEU A 36 -11.92 -5.35 -20.97
N LEU A 37 -11.19 -5.85 -21.97
CA LEU A 37 -11.16 -7.27 -22.34
C LEU A 37 -10.47 -8.15 -21.29
N ASP A 38 -9.69 -7.56 -20.38
CA ASP A 38 -8.97 -8.31 -19.34
C ASP A 38 -9.84 -8.60 -18.10
N THR A 39 -11.03 -8.00 -18.02
CA THR A 39 -11.97 -8.14 -16.88
C THR A 39 -12.25 -9.60 -16.51
N PRO A 40 -12.55 -10.53 -17.45
CA PRO A 40 -12.79 -11.93 -17.12
C PRO A 40 -11.56 -12.63 -16.49
N GLY A 41 -10.35 -12.22 -16.91
CA GLY A 41 -9.10 -12.73 -16.33
C GLY A 41 -8.90 -12.25 -14.89
N VAL A 42 -9.25 -10.99 -14.61
CA VAL A 42 -9.21 -10.44 -13.25
C VAL A 42 -10.24 -11.11 -12.35
N GLU A 43 -11.47 -11.32 -12.84
CA GLU A 43 -12.52 -12.05 -12.12
C GLU A 43 -12.07 -13.45 -11.71
N ASN A 44 -11.45 -14.20 -12.63
CA ASN A 44 -10.93 -15.53 -12.34
C ASN A 44 -9.83 -15.50 -11.26
N LEU A 45 -8.86 -14.59 -11.38
CA LEU A 45 -7.78 -14.44 -10.39
C LEU A 45 -8.31 -14.12 -8.99
N VAL A 46 -9.32 -13.26 -8.93
CA VAL A 46 -9.85 -12.71 -7.70
C VAL A 46 -10.96 -13.60 -7.11
N SER A 47 -11.53 -14.53 -7.87
CA SER A 47 -12.64 -15.42 -7.48
C SER A 47 -12.45 -16.10 -6.11
N THR A 48 -11.22 -16.52 -5.80
CA THR A 48 -10.84 -17.22 -4.56
C THR A 48 -10.52 -16.27 -3.39
N LEU A 49 -10.43 -14.97 -3.64
CA LEU A 49 -10.13 -13.98 -2.62
C LEU A 49 -11.40 -13.57 -1.87
N MET A 50 -11.31 -13.46 -0.55
CA MET A 50 -12.43 -13.03 0.33
C MET A 50 -12.99 -11.63 -0.02
N LEU A 51 -12.22 -10.82 -0.75
CA LEU A 51 -12.58 -9.45 -1.16
C LEU A 51 -13.11 -9.33 -2.59
N ASN A 52 -13.42 -10.44 -3.25
CA ASN A 52 -13.66 -10.42 -4.68
C ASN A 52 -14.69 -9.38 -5.15
N LYS A 53 -15.83 -9.26 -4.47
CA LYS A 53 -16.88 -8.29 -4.79
C LYS A 53 -16.40 -6.84 -4.73
N SER A 54 -15.74 -6.46 -3.63
CA SER A 54 -15.22 -5.10 -3.45
C SER A 54 -14.15 -4.74 -4.50
N ILE A 55 -13.29 -5.70 -4.86
CA ILE A 55 -12.26 -5.49 -5.88
C ILE A 55 -12.91 -5.26 -7.26
N LEU A 56 -13.97 -6.01 -7.58
CA LEU A 56 -14.68 -5.88 -8.84
C LEU A 56 -15.51 -4.59 -8.91
N GLU A 57 -16.10 -4.15 -7.80
CA GLU A 57 -16.77 -2.84 -7.69
C GLU A 57 -15.79 -1.69 -7.94
N ASP A 58 -14.61 -1.73 -7.29
CA ASP A 58 -13.56 -0.73 -7.52
C ASP A 58 -13.02 -0.76 -8.97
N LEU A 59 -12.92 -1.94 -9.58
CA LEU A 59 -12.54 -2.08 -10.99
C LEU A 59 -13.58 -1.46 -11.93
N ASP A 60 -14.86 -1.67 -11.69
CA ASP A 60 -15.95 -1.07 -12.47
C ASP A 60 -15.95 0.47 -12.32
N HIS A 61 -15.79 0.98 -11.09
CA HIS A 61 -15.64 2.41 -10.84
C HIS A 61 -14.44 3.00 -11.58
N TYR A 62 -13.29 2.33 -11.55
CA TYR A 62 -12.09 2.76 -12.26
C TYR A 62 -12.33 2.83 -13.78
N ASN A 63 -12.95 1.80 -14.35
CA ASN A 63 -13.27 1.72 -15.77
C ASN A 63 -14.20 2.86 -16.23
N LYS A 64 -15.12 3.29 -15.37
CA LYS A 64 -16.06 4.40 -15.64
C LYS A 64 -15.44 5.78 -15.44
N ALA A 65 -14.74 5.99 -14.33
CA ALA A 65 -14.35 7.34 -13.89
C ALA A 65 -12.96 7.78 -14.38
N ARG A 66 -12.00 6.84 -14.52
CA ARG A 66 -10.58 7.10 -14.85
C ARG A 66 -9.94 8.28 -14.10
N LYS A 67 -10.44 8.64 -12.92
CA LYS A 67 -9.97 9.78 -12.14
C LYS A 67 -9.39 9.30 -10.82
N ASP A 68 -8.20 9.79 -10.55
CA ASP A 68 -7.48 9.55 -9.30
C ASP A 68 -7.87 10.64 -8.27
N PRO A 69 -8.21 10.29 -7.01
CA PRO A 69 -8.64 11.27 -6.01
C PRO A 69 -7.52 12.24 -5.56
N ASP A 70 -7.98 13.28 -4.85
CA ASP A 70 -7.31 14.53 -4.46
C ASP A 70 -5.94 14.36 -3.74
N ILE A 71 -4.82 14.44 -4.49
CA ILE A 71 -3.43 14.45 -3.95
C ILE A 71 -3.22 15.57 -2.92
N GLU A 72 -3.97 16.66 -3.03
CA GLU A 72 -3.88 17.79 -2.10
C GLU A 72 -4.26 17.40 -0.68
N TYR A 73 -5.23 16.49 -0.51
CA TYR A 73 -5.58 15.97 0.80
C TYR A 73 -4.42 15.19 1.42
N ILE A 74 -3.76 14.32 0.65
CA ILE A 74 -2.62 13.55 1.13
C ILE A 74 -1.48 14.48 1.51
N ARG A 75 -1.19 15.47 0.66
CA ARG A 75 -0.15 16.47 0.93
C ARG A 75 -0.41 17.25 2.22
N SER A 76 -1.65 17.66 2.47
CA SER A 76 -2.01 18.41 3.68
C SER A 76 -2.04 17.55 4.94
N HIS A 77 -2.36 16.25 4.83
CA HIS A 77 -2.58 15.37 5.98
C HIS A 77 -1.44 14.40 6.31
N TYR A 78 -0.45 14.23 5.43
CA TYR A 78 0.63 13.26 5.61
C TYR A 78 2.00 13.86 5.29
N ASN A 79 3.04 13.39 5.99
CA ASN A 79 4.44 13.77 5.77
C ASN A 79 5.03 13.06 4.53
N ILE A 80 4.45 13.29 3.35
CA ILE A 80 5.00 12.72 2.10
C ILE A 80 6.36 13.33 1.73
N GLU A 81 6.68 14.52 2.26
CA GLU A 81 7.93 15.24 2.00
C GLU A 81 9.16 14.53 2.54
N ASP A 82 9.00 13.62 3.51
CA ASP A 82 10.07 12.77 4.02
C ASP A 82 10.59 11.79 2.93
N PHE A 83 9.77 11.51 1.89
CA PHE A 83 10.10 10.55 0.84
C PHE A 83 10.29 11.18 -0.54
N ILE A 84 9.65 12.32 -0.82
CA ILE A 84 9.65 12.96 -2.14
C ILE A 84 9.67 14.48 -2.03
N TYR A 85 10.33 15.15 -2.97
CA TYR A 85 10.19 16.60 -3.14
C TYR A 85 8.95 16.87 -3.97
N PHE A 86 7.88 17.32 -3.32
CA PHE A 86 6.58 17.52 -3.99
C PHE A 86 6.68 18.49 -5.20
N SER A 87 7.54 19.50 -5.13
CA SER A 87 7.78 20.45 -6.22
C SER A 87 8.37 19.83 -7.49
N HIS A 88 9.00 18.65 -7.39
CA HIS A 88 9.64 17.97 -8.51
C HIS A 88 8.72 16.96 -9.20
N HIS A 89 7.48 16.80 -8.72
CA HIS A 89 6.52 15.85 -9.25
C HIS A 89 5.24 16.57 -9.66
N GLN A 90 4.79 16.29 -10.90
CA GLN A 90 3.51 16.80 -11.37
C GLN A 90 2.35 16.08 -10.67
N ARG A 91 1.19 16.72 -10.61
CA ARG A 91 -0.01 16.13 -9.97
C ARG A 91 -0.39 14.79 -10.60
N GLU A 92 -0.17 14.65 -11.90
CA GLU A 92 -0.48 13.49 -12.71
C GLU A 92 0.51 12.33 -12.47
N GLU A 93 1.71 12.61 -11.97
CA GLU A 93 2.72 11.59 -11.66
C GLU A 93 2.45 10.86 -10.34
N HIS A 94 1.54 11.39 -9.52
CA HIS A 94 1.04 10.70 -8.35
C HIS A 94 -0.04 9.70 -8.75
N GLY A 95 0.09 8.46 -8.27
CA GLY A 95 -0.92 7.42 -8.48
C GLY A 95 -1.43 6.85 -7.17
N HIS A 96 -2.72 6.51 -7.10
CA HIS A 96 -3.23 5.68 -6.02
C HIS A 96 -3.31 4.23 -6.45
N MET A 97 -2.77 3.36 -5.60
CA MET A 97 -2.99 1.93 -5.71
C MET A 97 -4.18 1.58 -4.83
N HIS A 98 -5.22 0.98 -5.41
CA HIS A 98 -6.38 0.48 -4.66
C HIS A 98 -6.18 -0.96 -4.23
N HIS A 99 -5.80 -1.80 -5.18
CA HIS A 99 -5.66 -3.23 -4.99
C HIS A 99 -4.39 -3.76 -5.67
N PHE A 100 -3.75 -4.73 -5.04
CA PHE A 100 -2.60 -5.43 -5.62
C PHE A 100 -2.68 -6.90 -5.20
N ALA A 101 -3.20 -7.70 -6.11
CA ALA A 101 -3.24 -9.15 -5.97
C ALA A 101 -2.21 -9.76 -6.91
N LEU A 102 -1.39 -10.66 -6.39
CA LEU A 102 -0.42 -11.41 -7.17
C LEU A 102 -0.45 -12.86 -6.71
N ASN A 103 -0.43 -13.80 -7.66
CA ASN A 103 -0.28 -15.20 -7.34
C ASN A 103 1.03 -15.40 -6.53
N PRO A 104 1.00 -16.09 -5.37
CA PRO A 104 2.17 -16.30 -4.52
C PRO A 104 3.42 -16.80 -5.24
N ILE A 105 3.23 -17.58 -6.32
CA ILE A 105 4.32 -18.08 -7.17
C ILE A 105 5.17 -16.94 -7.76
N PHE A 106 4.56 -15.79 -8.06
CA PHE A 106 5.22 -14.62 -8.62
C PHE A 106 5.64 -13.59 -7.57
N ARG A 107 5.51 -13.88 -6.26
CA ARG A 107 5.83 -12.93 -5.16
C ARG A 107 7.23 -12.32 -5.24
N HIS A 108 8.20 -13.05 -5.80
CA HIS A 108 9.56 -12.56 -5.97
C HIS A 108 9.68 -11.50 -7.10
N TYR A 109 8.73 -11.47 -8.04
CA TYR A 109 8.62 -10.43 -9.07
C TYR A 109 7.82 -9.21 -8.62
N THR A 110 7.27 -9.16 -7.41
CA THR A 110 6.49 -8.00 -6.94
C THR A 110 7.24 -6.67 -7.12
N LYS A 111 8.55 -6.62 -6.82
CA LYS A 111 9.40 -5.43 -7.04
C LYS A 111 9.47 -5.04 -8.53
N PHE A 112 9.51 -6.02 -9.42
CA PHE A 112 9.50 -5.81 -10.87
C PHE A 112 8.14 -5.27 -11.33
N PHE A 113 7.03 -5.85 -10.88
CA PHE A 113 5.69 -5.34 -11.20
C PHE A 113 5.48 -3.91 -10.72
N LEU A 114 5.91 -3.55 -9.50
CA LEU A 114 5.82 -2.18 -9.01
C LEU A 114 6.59 -1.18 -9.88
N LYS A 115 7.79 -1.57 -10.37
CA LYS A 115 8.55 -0.75 -11.32
C LYS A 115 7.82 -0.57 -12.64
N GLU A 116 7.23 -1.63 -13.16
CA GLU A 116 6.53 -1.60 -14.44
C GLU A 116 5.21 -0.83 -14.35
N ILE A 117 4.52 -0.86 -13.21
CA ILE A 117 3.36 0.01 -12.94
C ILE A 117 3.78 1.48 -13.00
N LEU A 118 4.87 1.86 -12.32
CA LEU A 118 5.41 3.22 -12.35
C LEU A 118 5.83 3.63 -13.78
N ARG A 119 6.56 2.74 -14.48
CA ARG A 119 7.10 3.00 -15.83
C ARG A 119 6.00 3.15 -16.86
N LEU A 120 5.06 2.19 -16.93
CA LEU A 120 3.97 2.20 -17.91
C LEU A 120 3.00 3.32 -17.58
N GLY A 121 2.57 3.45 -16.33
CA GLY A 121 1.61 4.46 -15.89
C GLY A 121 2.13 5.90 -15.87
N PHE A 122 3.40 6.11 -16.23
CA PHE A 122 4.10 7.40 -16.12
C PHE A 122 3.92 8.03 -14.73
N LYS A 123 4.00 7.19 -13.69
CA LYS A 123 3.86 7.58 -12.29
C LYS A 123 5.23 7.61 -11.63
N SER A 124 5.45 8.61 -10.79
CA SER A 124 6.66 8.73 -9.97
C SER A 124 6.48 8.09 -8.59
N CYS A 125 5.25 8.16 -8.05
CA CYS A 125 4.92 7.71 -6.69
C CYS A 125 3.59 6.98 -6.67
N LEU A 126 3.49 5.94 -5.82
CA LEU A 126 2.26 5.21 -5.56
C LEU A 126 1.89 5.33 -4.08
N TYR A 127 0.64 5.68 -3.84
CA TYR A 127 0.05 5.79 -2.51
C TYR A 127 -0.96 4.68 -2.28
N TYR A 128 -0.94 4.07 -1.11
CA TYR A 128 -1.84 2.99 -0.72
C TYR A 128 -2.50 3.31 0.62
N ARG A 129 -3.83 3.29 0.66
CA ARG A 129 -4.62 3.64 1.85
C ARG A 129 -5.09 2.37 2.55
N VAL A 130 -4.80 2.30 3.85
CA VAL A 130 -5.17 1.19 4.74
C VAL A 130 -6.17 1.69 5.77
N TYR A 131 -7.45 1.50 5.50
CA TYR A 131 -8.53 1.81 6.43
C TYR A 131 -8.55 0.85 7.64
N PRO A 132 -8.69 1.35 8.88
CA PRO A 132 -8.93 0.52 10.03
C PRO A 132 -10.29 -0.17 9.90
N LYS A 133 -10.45 -1.35 10.50
CA LYS A 133 -11.74 -2.05 10.57
C LYS A 133 -12.72 -1.14 11.32
N SER A 134 -13.74 -0.63 10.63
CA SER A 134 -14.74 0.26 11.25
C SER A 134 -15.38 -0.41 12.48
N ARG A 135 -15.55 0.37 13.56
CA ARG A 135 -16.20 -0.05 14.81
C ARG A 135 -17.71 0.20 14.85
N GLU A 136 -18.34 0.65 13.77
CA GLU A 136 -19.76 1.03 13.81
C GLU A 136 -20.55 0.54 12.58
N GLY A 137 -21.38 -0.49 12.79
CA GLY A 137 -22.70 -0.71 12.15
C GLY A 137 -22.80 -0.96 10.64
N LYS A 138 -21.88 -0.46 9.82
CA LYS A 138 -21.73 -0.79 8.40
C LYS A 138 -20.40 -1.51 8.26
N PHE A 139 -20.46 -2.82 8.05
CA PHE A 139 -19.28 -3.64 7.75
C PHE A 139 -18.59 -3.08 6.50
N GLN A 140 -17.64 -2.17 6.67
CA GLN A 140 -16.50 -2.14 5.75
C GLN A 140 -15.72 -3.41 6.05
N ASN A 141 -15.60 -4.26 5.03
CA ASN A 141 -15.09 -5.61 5.13
C ASN A 141 -13.77 -5.62 5.94
N PRO A 142 -13.65 -6.43 7.02
CA PRO A 142 -12.42 -6.61 7.80
C PRO A 142 -11.17 -6.92 6.97
N TYR A 143 -11.38 -7.26 5.70
CA TYR A 143 -10.37 -7.63 4.75
C TYR A 143 -10.09 -6.56 3.69
N ALA A 144 -10.63 -5.34 3.72
CA ALA A 144 -10.59 -4.32 2.62
C ALA A 144 -9.21 -4.04 1.98
N HIS A 145 -8.14 -4.61 2.53
CA HIS A 145 -6.78 -4.58 2.01
C HIS A 145 -6.45 -5.87 1.27
N SER A 146 -6.52 -5.84 -0.06
CA SER A 146 -6.09 -6.94 -0.93
C SER A 146 -4.55 -7.10 -1.01
N LEU A 147 -3.78 -6.25 -0.30
CA LEU A 147 -2.39 -5.93 -0.61
C LEU A 147 -1.32 -6.71 0.19
N THR A 148 -1.65 -7.83 0.82
CA THR A 148 -0.66 -8.59 1.62
C THR A 148 0.57 -9.00 0.78
N SER A 149 0.44 -9.12 -0.55
CA SER A 149 1.53 -9.53 -1.44
C SER A 149 2.61 -8.47 -1.70
N ALA A 150 2.34 -7.17 -1.49
CA ALA A 150 3.27 -6.10 -1.82
C ALA A 150 3.53 -5.08 -0.71
N LEU A 151 2.76 -5.11 0.39
CA LEU A 151 2.87 -4.12 1.46
C LEU A 151 4.29 -3.98 2.01
N HIS A 152 5.06 -5.08 2.05
CA HIS A 152 6.46 -5.06 2.51
C HIS A 152 7.42 -4.28 1.60
N TYR A 153 7.03 -3.94 0.37
CA TYR A 153 7.79 -3.04 -0.50
C TYR A 153 7.42 -1.56 -0.32
N LEU A 154 6.29 -1.26 0.31
CA LEU A 154 5.90 0.11 0.64
C LEU A 154 6.47 0.51 2.01
N VAL A 155 6.45 1.81 2.28
CA VAL A 155 6.84 2.40 3.56
C VAL A 155 5.64 3.14 4.15
N PRO A 156 5.38 3.02 5.47
CA PRO A 156 4.29 3.77 6.10
C PRO A 156 4.64 5.27 6.15
N VAL A 157 3.64 6.12 5.92
CA VAL A 157 3.78 7.58 5.96
C VAL A 157 3.12 8.11 7.21
N ARG A 158 3.86 8.91 7.98
CA ARG A 158 3.35 9.50 9.23
C ARG A 158 2.27 10.56 8.93
N PRO A 159 1.12 10.55 9.63
CA PRO A 159 0.15 11.63 9.56
C PRO A 159 0.73 12.95 10.09
N ARG A 160 0.37 14.07 9.46
CA ARG A 160 0.66 15.42 9.94
C ARG A 160 -0.23 15.75 11.12
N ARG A 161 0.33 16.43 12.13
CA ARG A 161 -0.47 17.06 13.19
C ARG A 161 -1.27 18.21 12.57
N GLN A 162 -2.59 18.09 12.56
CA GLN A 162 -3.49 19.12 12.06
C GLN A 162 -3.79 20.16 13.13
N ILE A 163 -3.90 21.42 12.71
CA ILE A 163 -4.40 22.52 13.53
C ILE A 163 -5.91 22.58 13.32
N VAL A 164 -6.67 22.71 14.41
CA VAL A 164 -8.12 22.93 14.32
C VAL A 164 -8.37 24.41 14.02
N TYR A 165 -8.84 24.69 12.81
CA TYR A 165 -9.11 26.05 12.35
C TYR A 165 -10.57 26.46 12.65
N PRO A 166 -10.82 27.57 13.37
CA PRO A 166 -12.16 28.11 13.52
C PRO A 166 -12.62 28.81 12.24
N LEU A 167 -13.13 28.03 11.27
CA LEU A 167 -13.46 28.48 9.91
C LEU A 167 -14.44 29.68 9.90
N GLU A 168 -15.40 29.69 10.81
CA GLU A 168 -16.40 30.77 10.95
C GLU A 168 -15.77 32.14 11.26
N LYS A 169 -14.66 32.15 12.02
CA LYS A 169 -13.97 33.40 12.41
C LYS A 169 -12.95 33.86 11.38
N LEU A 170 -12.45 32.94 10.56
CA LEU A 170 -11.35 33.18 9.62
C LEU A 170 -11.84 33.77 8.29
N GLY A 171 -13.06 33.46 7.85
CA GLY A 171 -13.61 33.99 6.60
C GLY A 171 -12.67 33.77 5.41
N ILE A 172 -12.22 34.87 4.79
CA ILE A 172 -11.27 34.86 3.66
C ILE A 172 -9.86 34.35 4.02
N ASN A 173 -9.49 34.36 5.30
CA ASN A 173 -8.20 33.87 5.80
C ASN A 173 -8.25 32.37 6.14
N ALA A 174 -9.37 31.70 5.89
CA ALA A 174 -9.50 30.28 6.13
C ALA A 174 -8.53 29.49 5.23
N PRO A 175 -7.92 28.41 5.73
CA PRO A 175 -7.03 27.59 4.93
C PRO A 175 -7.79 26.88 3.81
N SER A 176 -7.03 26.31 2.86
CA SER A 176 -7.62 25.64 1.71
C SER A 176 -8.57 24.51 2.13
N LYS A 177 -9.58 24.23 1.31
CA LYS A 177 -10.56 23.16 1.57
C LYS A 177 -9.90 21.80 1.81
N ALA A 178 -8.70 21.55 1.25
CA ALA A 178 -7.97 20.32 1.45
C ALA A 178 -7.33 20.20 2.85
N VAL A 179 -7.03 21.32 3.52
CA VAL A 179 -6.52 21.36 4.90
C VAL A 179 -7.68 21.32 5.91
N SER A 180 -8.80 21.97 5.55
CA SER A 180 -9.99 22.06 6.40
C SER A 180 -10.88 20.82 6.38
N LYS A 181 -10.55 19.81 5.55
CA LYS A 181 -11.28 18.54 5.51
C LYS A 181 -11.04 17.77 6.79
N ASP A 182 -12.07 17.10 7.29
CA ASP A 182 -11.93 16.25 8.46
C ASP A 182 -10.92 15.12 8.20
N PRO A 183 -10.09 14.79 9.22
CA PRO A 183 -9.10 13.73 9.08
C PRO A 183 -9.81 12.39 8.86
N MET A 184 -9.65 11.85 7.67
CA MET A 184 -10.07 10.50 7.33
C MET A 184 -9.24 9.48 8.10
N SER A 185 -9.92 8.51 8.73
CA SER A 185 -9.29 7.42 9.46
C SER A 185 -8.77 6.37 8.47
N TYR A 186 -7.52 6.51 8.04
CA TYR A 186 -6.74 5.48 7.35
C TYR A 186 -5.25 5.64 7.65
N ALA A 187 -4.47 4.58 7.47
CA ALA A 187 -3.02 4.64 7.42
C ALA A 187 -2.57 4.76 5.96
N LEU A 188 -1.56 5.58 5.68
CA LEU A 188 -1.03 5.77 4.35
C LEU A 188 0.30 5.01 4.21
N ASN A 189 0.43 4.27 3.11
CA ASN A 189 1.68 3.66 2.69
C ASN A 189 2.10 4.24 1.34
N HIS A 190 3.40 4.31 1.09
CA HIS A 190 3.98 4.95 -0.07
C HIS A 190 5.08 4.08 -0.69
N THR A 191 5.26 4.16 -2.00
CA THR A 191 6.49 3.71 -2.67
C THR A 191 6.78 4.59 -3.88
N ASN A 192 8.04 4.65 -4.29
CA ASN A 192 8.49 5.44 -5.43
C ASN A 192 9.60 4.70 -6.19
N ARG A 193 10.08 5.30 -7.28
CA ARG A 193 11.15 4.72 -8.10
C ARG A 193 12.45 4.47 -7.32
N LYS A 194 12.78 5.32 -6.35
CA LYS A 194 13.98 5.17 -5.49
C LYS A 194 13.83 3.94 -4.57
N LEU A 195 12.74 3.86 -3.82
CA LEU A 195 12.44 2.76 -2.89
C LEU A 195 12.31 1.40 -3.61
N THR A 196 11.82 1.39 -4.85
CA THR A 196 11.79 0.19 -5.69
C THR A 196 13.13 -0.17 -6.32
N LEU A 197 14.18 0.62 -6.15
CA LEU A 197 15.55 0.26 -6.56
C LEU A 197 16.39 -0.18 -5.37
N GLU A 198 16.20 0.45 -4.22
CA GLU A 198 16.93 0.16 -2.99
C GLU A 198 16.84 -1.33 -2.57
N PRO A 199 17.96 -1.94 -2.18
CA PRO A 199 17.96 -3.28 -1.60
C PRO A 199 17.34 -3.21 -0.20
N LYS A 200 16.37 -4.08 0.10
CA LYS A 200 15.81 -4.23 1.44
C LYS A 200 16.52 -5.37 2.16
N ILE A 201 16.97 -5.11 3.38
CA ILE A 201 17.52 -6.12 4.29
C ILE A 201 16.40 -6.55 5.22
N THR A 202 16.13 -7.85 5.27
CA THR A 202 15.12 -8.39 6.20
C THR A 202 15.77 -8.58 7.57
N VAL A 203 15.33 -7.81 8.55
CA VAL A 203 15.73 -7.99 9.95
C VAL A 203 14.71 -8.89 10.64
N ASN A 204 15.14 -10.08 11.06
CA ASN A 204 14.30 -11.04 11.78
C ASN A 204 14.45 -10.85 13.30
N ALA A 205 13.98 -9.71 13.82
CA ALA A 205 13.97 -9.41 15.25
C ALA A 205 12.57 -9.65 15.83
N LYS A 206 12.51 -10.20 17.05
CA LYS A 206 11.28 -10.31 17.83
C LYS A 206 11.32 -9.26 18.94
N ILE A 207 10.36 -8.34 18.94
CA ILE A 207 10.28 -7.26 19.91
C ILE A 207 9.02 -7.46 20.74
N ILE A 208 9.16 -7.50 22.06
CA ILE A 208 8.05 -7.63 23.01
C ILE A 208 7.97 -6.33 23.80
N VAL A 209 6.83 -5.64 23.69
CA VAL A 209 6.54 -4.43 24.47
C VAL A 209 5.55 -4.81 25.57
N VAL A 210 5.96 -4.68 26.82
CA VAL A 210 5.12 -4.98 27.98
C VAL A 210 4.49 -3.70 28.49
N GLY A 211 3.17 -3.60 28.37
CA GLY A 211 2.37 -2.45 28.79
C GLY A 211 1.86 -1.59 27.63
N ALA A 212 0.58 -1.25 27.68
CA ALA A 212 -0.10 -0.42 26.68
C ALA A 212 -0.25 1.05 27.14
N SER A 213 0.72 1.54 27.91
CA SER A 213 0.76 2.95 28.30
C SER A 213 1.11 3.84 27.10
N SER A 214 0.95 5.16 27.25
CA SER A 214 1.39 6.14 26.25
C SER A 214 2.86 5.97 25.86
N VAL A 215 3.71 5.55 26.79
CA VAL A 215 5.13 5.26 26.53
C VAL A 215 5.29 4.03 25.63
N GLY A 216 4.60 2.93 25.92
CA GLY A 216 4.64 1.72 25.10
C GLY A 216 4.13 1.95 23.67
N ILE A 217 3.04 2.71 23.54
CA ILE A 217 2.49 3.10 22.23
C ILE A 217 3.43 4.03 21.48
N SER A 218 4.01 5.03 22.14
CA SER A 218 4.96 5.97 21.52
C SER A 218 6.24 5.26 21.05
N PHE A 219 6.71 4.27 21.81
CA PHE A 219 7.83 3.41 21.39
C PHE A 219 7.49 2.64 20.10
N LEU A 220 6.31 2.00 20.04
CA LEU A 220 5.85 1.29 18.85
C LEU A 220 5.66 2.23 17.65
N GLU A 221 5.08 3.40 17.87
CA GLU A 221 4.93 4.44 16.83
C GLU A 221 6.31 4.85 16.28
N THR A 222 7.27 5.07 17.16
CA THR A 222 8.64 5.40 16.77
C THR A 222 9.25 4.28 15.94
N LEU A 223 9.10 3.01 16.36
CA LEU A 223 9.64 1.85 15.66
C LEU A 223 9.02 1.63 14.27
N VAL A 224 7.73 1.91 14.10
CA VAL A 224 7.03 1.76 12.82
C VAL A 224 7.45 2.82 11.80
N PHE A 225 7.74 4.04 12.27
CA PHE A 225 8.10 5.19 11.43
C PHE A 225 9.58 5.58 11.53
N TRP A 226 10.43 4.67 12.01
CA TRP A 226 11.88 4.91 12.15
C TRP A 226 12.60 4.84 10.81
#